data_AF-A0AAD9GQS3-F1
#
_entry.id   AF-A0AAD9GQS3-F1
#
_cell.length_a   1.000
_cell.length_b   1.000
_cell.length_c   1.000
_cell.angle_alpha   90.00
_cell.angle_beta   90.00
_cell.angle_gamma   90.00
#
_symmetry.space_group_name_H-M   'P 1'
#
loop_
_entity.id
_entity.type
_entity.pdbx_description
1 polymer ?
#
loop_
_entity_poly.entity_id
_entity_poly.type
_entity_poly.pdbx_seq_one_letter_code
_entity_poly.pdbx_strand_id
1 'polypeptide(L)' 'MGGSPDSRGIFQNIDNFRELGRKQLAYYNADTTGGWAFWTWQNSDETTKRTGWSMRYLIRNGYLKLTN' A
#
# COMPACT_ATOMS: atom_id res chain seq x y z
N MET A 1 -11.60 0.70 2.60
CA MET A 1 -11.73 -0.70 2.13
C MET A 1 -11.33 -1.61 3.29
N GLY A 2 -12.30 -1.99 4.11
CA GLY A 2 -12.09 -2.81 5.31
C GLY A 2 -12.75 -4.16 5.12
N GLY A 3 -11.94 -5.21 5.03
CA GLY A 3 -12.37 -6.60 5.14
C GLY A 3 -11.53 -7.27 6.22
N SER A 4 -12.16 -8.18 6.97
CA SER A 4 -11.51 -8.89 8.09
C SER A 4 -10.23 -9.58 7.65
N PRO A 5 -9.15 -9.59 8.46
CA PRO A 5 -7.90 -10.22 8.07
C PRO A 5 -8.10 -11.73 7.96
N ASP A 6 -8.10 -12.26 6.73
CA ASP A 6 -7.74 -13.65 6.49
C ASP A 6 -6.40 -13.89 7.20
N SER A 7 -6.34 -14.93 8.03
CA SER A 7 -5.20 -15.36 8.83
C SER A 7 -3.93 -15.64 8.01
N ARG A 8 -3.99 -15.58 6.68
CA ARG A 8 -2.84 -15.70 5.78
C ARG A 8 -2.26 -14.38 5.30
N GLY A 9 -2.86 -13.21 5.53
CA GLY A 9 -2.24 -11.90 5.22
C GLY A 9 -1.73 -11.71 3.78
N ILE A 10 -2.15 -12.58 2.84
CA ILE A 10 -1.69 -12.52 1.46
C ILE A 10 -2.58 -11.54 0.72
N PHE A 11 -1.98 -10.57 0.02
CA PHE A 11 -2.68 -9.85 -1.03
C PHE A 11 -3.26 -10.88 -1.99
N GLN A 12 -4.59 -11.06 -2.00
CA GLN A 12 -5.27 -12.12 -2.75
C GLN A 12 -4.84 -12.14 -4.23
N ASN A 13 -4.53 -10.97 -4.78
CA ASN A 13 -3.88 -10.81 -6.08
C ASN A 13 -2.86 -9.66 -6.01
N ILE A 14 -1.56 -9.99 -6.14
CA ILE A 14 -0.46 -9.03 -6.02
C ILE A 14 -0.47 -8.02 -7.16
N ASP A 15 -0.82 -8.43 -8.37
CA ASP A 15 -0.81 -7.55 -9.54
C ASP A 15 -1.95 -6.53 -9.45
N ASN A 16 -3.13 -6.96 -9.01
CA ASN A 16 -4.24 -6.04 -8.72
C ASN A 16 -3.88 -5.06 -7.60
N PHE A 17 -3.15 -5.51 -6.57
CA PHE A 17 -2.70 -4.64 -5.49
C PHE A 17 -1.71 -3.57 -5.98
N ARG A 18 -0.73 -3.96 -6.81
CA ARG A 18 0.22 -3.03 -7.45
C ARG A 18 -0.50 -2.03 -8.34
N GLU A 19 -1.45 -2.50 -9.14
CA GLU A 19 -2.24 -1.65 -10.03
C GLU A 19 -3.11 -0.66 -9.26
N LEU A 20 -3.70 -1.08 -8.13
CA LEU A 20 -4.43 -0.19 -7.23
C LEU A 20 -3.50 0.92 -6.69
N GLY A 21 -2.33 0.55 -6.17
CA GLY A 21 -1.35 1.51 -5.65
C GLY A 21 -0.90 2.51 -6.72
N ARG A 22 -0.65 2.04 -7.95
CA ARG A 22 -0.29 2.90 -9.09
C ARG A 22 -1.41 3.91 -9.42
N LYS A 23 -2.66 3.45 -9.48
CA LYS A 23 -3.81 4.34 -9.76
C LYS A 23 -4.05 5.36 -8.64
N GLN A 24 -3.93 4.95 -7.38
CA GLN A 24 -4.06 5.87 -6.25
C GLN A 24 -2.98 6.93 -6.27
N LEU A 25 -1.71 6.54 -6.45
CA LEU A 25 -0.61 7.51 -6.56
C LEU A 25 -0.78 8.45 -7.75
N ALA A 26 -1.19 7.95 -8.92
CA ALA A 26 -1.44 8.80 -10.09
C ALA A 26 -2.55 9.83 -9.82
N TYR A 27 -3.62 9.42 -9.13
CA TYR A 27 -4.70 10.32 -8.74
C TYR A 27 -4.24 11.36 -7.71
N TYR A 28 -3.55 10.94 -6.66
CA TYR A 28 -3.11 11.83 -5.58
C TYR A 28 -1.88 12.68 -5.93
N ASN A 29 -1.11 12.33 -6.96
CA ASN A 29 -0.05 13.19 -7.48
C ASN A 29 -0.57 14.25 -8.45
N ALA A 30 -1.87 14.26 -8.78
CA ALA A 30 -2.44 15.34 -9.55
C ALA A 30 -2.40 16.64 -8.73
N ASP A 31 -1.98 17.73 -9.36
CA ASP A 31 -1.81 19.06 -8.73
C ASP A 31 -3.09 19.57 -8.05
N THR A 32 -4.25 19.08 -8.47
CA THR A 32 -5.56 19.44 -7.93
C THR A 32 -5.83 18.92 -6.52
N THR A 33 -5.03 17.99 -6.01
CA THR A 33 -5.30 17.31 -4.74
C THR A 33 -4.66 17.97 -3.52
N GLY A 34 -3.70 18.88 -3.71
CA GLY A 34 -2.95 19.50 -2.60
C GLY A 34 -1.98 18.57 -1.87
N GLY A 35 -1.76 17.36 -2.40
CA GLY A 35 -0.85 16.35 -1.84
C GLY A 35 -1.60 15.20 -1.14
N TRP A 36 -0.83 14.30 -0.53
CA TRP A 36 -1.35 13.12 0.15
C TRP A 36 -0.43 12.65 1.28
N ALA A 37 -1.00 11.88 2.19
CA ALA A 37 -0.27 11.16 3.23
C ALA A 37 -0.72 9.71 3.27
N PHE A 38 0.23 8.78 3.39
CA PHE A 38 -0.07 7.36 3.49
C PHE A 38 -0.30 6.95 4.95
N TRP A 39 -1.38 6.21 5.19
CA TRP A 39 -1.63 5.56 6.47
C TRP A 39 -1.17 4.10 6.44
N THR A 40 -0.12 3.70 7.17
CA THR A 40 0.85 4.49 7.96
C THR A 40 2.26 4.29 7.44
N TRP A 41 3.23 5.08 7.92
CA TRP A 41 4.64 4.82 7.64
C TRP A 41 5.07 3.42 8.09
N GLN A 42 4.75 3.04 9.33
CA GLN A 42 5.03 1.74 9.92
C GLN A 42 3.79 1.21 10.64
N ASN A 43 3.49 -0.07 10.44
CA ASN A 43 2.44 -0.79 11.14
C ASN A 43 3.04 -1.99 11.87
N SER A 44 2.61 -2.28 13.10
CA SER A 44 3.13 -3.38 13.92
C SER A 44 3.01 -4.75 13.25
N ASP A 45 2.03 -4.91 12.36
CA ASP A 45 1.82 -6.14 11.61
C ASP A 45 2.95 -6.46 10.63
N GLU A 46 3.79 -5.48 10.25
CA GLU A 46 4.86 -5.67 9.26
C GLU A 46 5.92 -6.71 9.67
N THR A 47 6.00 -7.03 10.97
CA THR A 47 6.95 -8.00 11.53
C THR A 47 6.43 -9.43 11.54
N THR A 48 5.10 -9.61 11.49
CA THR A 48 4.45 -10.91 11.67
C THR A 48 3.70 -11.39 10.44
N LYS A 49 3.27 -10.47 9.56
CA LYS A 49 2.55 -10.81 8.33
C LYS A 49 2.81 -9.81 7.21
N ARG A 50 2.51 -10.25 5.99
CA ARG A 50 2.42 -9.34 4.84
C ARG A 50 1.26 -8.38 5.08
N THR A 51 1.51 -7.07 5.01
CA THR A 51 0.53 -6.03 5.35
C THR A 51 0.50 -4.92 4.31
N GLY A 52 -0.71 -4.46 3.98
CA GLY A 52 -0.95 -3.27 3.16
C GLY A 52 -0.88 -1.97 3.94
N TRP A 53 -0.76 -2.03 5.26
CA TRP A 53 -0.87 -0.87 6.15
C TRP A 53 0.46 -0.22 6.52
N SER A 54 1.59 -0.79 6.08
CA SER A 54 2.92 -0.22 6.31
C SER A 54 3.55 0.21 4.99
N MET A 55 3.65 1.53 4.78
CA MET A 55 4.31 2.11 3.63
C MET A 55 5.77 1.65 3.52
N ARG A 56 6.47 1.61 4.66
CA ARG A 56 7.85 1.15 4.75
C ARG A 56 8.00 -0.29 4.28
N TYR A 57 7.11 -1.18 4.70
CA TYR A 57 7.07 -2.57 4.24
C TYR A 57 6.82 -2.65 2.73
N LEU A 58 5.84 -1.90 2.23
CA LEU A 58 5.46 -1.93 0.82
C LEU A 58 6.60 -1.45 -0.10
N ILE A 59 7.32 -0.40 0.28
CA ILE A 59 8.48 0.10 -0.46
C ILE A 59 9.62 -0.91 -0.44
N ARG A 60 9.99 -1.41 0.75
CA ARG A 60 11.10 -2.37 0.91
C ARG A 60 10.91 -3.65 0.12
N ASN A 61 9.67 -4.11 -0.02
CA ASN A 61 9.34 -5.35 -0.72
C ASN A 61 8.89 -5.12 -2.18
N GLY A 62 8.95 -3.88 -2.69
CA GLY A 62 8.64 -3.57 -4.10
C GLY A 62 7.15 -3.70 -4.45
N TYR A 63 6.25 -3.55 -3.47
CA TYR A 63 4.81 -3.51 -3.67
C TYR A 63 4.29 -2.09 -3.95
N LEU A 64 5.03 -1.06 -3.51
CA LEU A 64 4.74 0.34 -3.77
C LEU A 64 6.02 1.03 -4.31
N LYS A 65 5.88 1.79 -5.39
CA LYS A 65 6.93 2.67 -5.93
C LYS A 65 6.42 4.11 -5.92
N LEU A 66 7.17 5.01 -5.30
CA LEU A 66 6.78 6.43 -5.16
C LEU A 66 7.22 7.29 -6.34
N THR A 67 8.18 6.80 -7.11
CA THR A 67 8.69 7.43 -8.32
C THR A 67 8.51 6.46 -9.49
N ASN A 68 8.32 7.01 -10.69
CA ASN A 68 8.45 6.24 -11.93
C ASN A 68 9.92 5.96 -12.22
#